data_AF-A0A1I7XUN1-F1
#
_entry.id   AF-A0A1I7XUN1-F1
#
_cell.length_a   1.000
_cell.length_b   1.000
_cell.length_c   1.000
_cell.angle_alpha   90.00
_cell.angle_beta   90.00
_cell.angle_gamma   90.00
#
_symmetry.space_group_name_H-M   'P 1'
#
loop_
_entity.id
_entity.type
_entity.pdbx_description
1 polymer ?
#
loop_
_entity_poly.entity_id
_entity_poly.type
_entity_poly.pdbx_seq_one_letter_code
_entity_poly.pdbx_strand_id
1 'polypeptide(L)'
;MNGSITIRGSRWIRDLSNASIKKSLLTGIDPGKYALAGAAAQLGGIVRMTISLTAIIMEATKDITFGLPIMLVLMLTKWVGDIFNEGLYDMHIDLQEVPILGWHPPKMSRNILASIVMRSDVVAMERRERVARVLDVLRSTSHHGFPVVDRIEESTSQSSLPDYGHLKGVILRSQLITLLEKRVRFNITIIIKLYIFYIFEIQVFYSELDGIEGMKNMGSVTLADFYDEDA
;
A
#
# COMPACT_ATOMS: atom_id res chain seq x y z
N MET A 1 -6.59 41.58 -17.09
CA MET A 1 -5.25 41.12 -17.46
C MET A 1 -5.38 39.70 -18.00
N ASN A 2 -5.66 39.56 -19.31
CA ASN A 2 -5.82 38.25 -19.94
C ASN A 2 -4.43 37.69 -20.26
N GLY A 3 -3.90 36.87 -19.35
CA GLY A 3 -2.65 36.16 -19.56
C GLY A 3 -2.85 35.06 -20.61
N SER A 4 -2.56 35.37 -21.87
CA SER A 4 -2.42 34.34 -22.89
C SER A 4 -1.20 33.50 -22.55
N ILE A 5 -1.41 32.29 -22.04
CA ILE A 5 -0.39 31.27 -21.83
C ILE A 5 0.08 30.84 -23.22
N THR A 6 0.98 31.63 -23.79
CA THR A 6 1.66 31.30 -25.04
C THR A 6 2.67 30.21 -24.71
N ILE A 7 2.32 28.96 -25.00
CA ILE A 7 3.21 27.81 -24.89
C ILE A 7 4.50 28.18 -25.64
N ARG A 8 5.65 28.31 -24.94
CA ARG A 8 6.92 28.78 -25.56
C ARG A 8 7.30 28.01 -26.84
N GLY A 9 6.86 26.77 -26.99
CA GLY A 9 7.06 25.96 -28.20
C GLY A 9 6.26 26.43 -29.44
N SER A 10 5.13 27.13 -29.28
CA SER A 10 4.26 27.52 -30.39
C SER A 10 4.89 28.58 -31.29
N ARG A 11 5.77 29.44 -30.75
CA ARG A 11 6.44 30.48 -31.53
C ARG A 11 7.44 29.88 -32.52
N TRP A 12 8.24 28.92 -32.08
CA TRP A 12 9.22 28.27 -32.94
C TRP A 12 8.54 27.45 -34.05
N ILE A 13 7.47 26.71 -33.71
CA ILE A 13 6.67 25.95 -34.68
C ILE A 13 6.04 26.88 -35.73
N ARG A 14 5.56 28.05 -35.33
CA ARG A 14 4.94 29.02 -36.24
C ARG A 14 5.97 29.66 -37.20
N ASP A 15 7.16 29.96 -36.70
CA ASP A 15 8.23 30.54 -37.53
C ASP A 15 8.81 29.49 -38.50
N LEU A 16 8.92 28.24 -38.07
CA LEU A 16 9.35 27.12 -38.91
C LEU A 16 8.28 26.75 -39.96
N SER A 17 6.99 26.83 -39.61
CA SER A 17 5.88 26.69 -40.55
C SER A 17 5.91 27.77 -41.63
N ASN A 18 6.11 29.05 -41.26
CA ASN A 18 6.21 30.14 -42.22
C ASN A 18 7.40 30.00 -43.18
N ALA A 19 8.55 29.53 -42.67
CA ALA A 19 9.71 29.22 -43.50
C ALA A 19 9.47 27.99 -44.41
N SER A 20 8.76 26.97 -43.91
CA SER A 20 8.45 25.76 -44.65
C SER A 20 7.38 25.97 -45.72
N ILE A 21 6.40 26.86 -45.51
CA ILE A 21 5.38 27.22 -46.51
C ILE A 21 6.05 27.83 -47.75
N LYS A 22 7.02 28.73 -47.56
CA LYS A 22 7.82 29.31 -48.67
C LYS A 22 8.61 28.26 -49.45
N LYS A 23 9.04 27.17 -48.80
CA LYS A 23 9.81 26.07 -49.42
C LYS A 23 8.90 25.00 -50.04
N SER A 24 7.74 24.74 -49.45
CA SER A 24 6.74 23.74 -49.90
C SER A 24 6.17 24.05 -51.28
N LEU A 25 6.06 25.35 -51.61
CA LEU A 25 5.68 25.83 -52.94
C LEU A 25 6.67 25.39 -54.04
N LEU A 26 7.90 25.01 -53.69
CA LEU A 26 8.94 24.58 -54.63
C LEU A 26 9.12 23.05 -54.71
N THR A 27 8.69 22.27 -53.70
CA THR A 27 9.03 20.84 -53.59
C THR A 27 7.85 19.89 -53.39
N GLY A 28 6.60 20.38 -53.25
CA GLY A 28 5.41 19.52 -53.10
C GLY A 28 5.36 18.73 -51.79
N ILE A 29 6.10 19.17 -50.76
CA ILE A 29 6.21 18.51 -49.46
C ILE A 29 5.21 19.11 -48.48
N ASP A 30 4.39 18.27 -47.83
CA ASP A 30 3.41 18.69 -46.82
C ASP A 30 4.12 19.17 -45.52
N PRO A 31 4.02 20.47 -45.18
CA PRO A 31 4.68 21.03 -44.01
C PRO A 31 4.09 20.52 -42.68
N GLY A 32 2.85 20.02 -42.66
CA GLY A 32 2.20 19.53 -41.45
C GLY A 32 2.92 18.34 -40.81
N LYS A 33 3.44 17.44 -41.64
CA LYS A 33 4.19 16.24 -41.21
C LYS A 33 5.51 16.59 -40.50
N TYR A 34 6.19 17.63 -40.96
CA TYR A 34 7.44 18.10 -40.35
C TYR A 34 7.19 18.94 -39.09
N ALA A 35 6.10 19.72 -39.07
CA ALA A 35 5.66 20.41 -37.86
C ALA A 35 5.30 19.42 -36.74
N LEU A 36 4.62 18.33 -37.07
CA LEU A 36 4.31 17.24 -36.14
C LEU A 36 5.58 16.58 -35.60
N ALA A 37 6.55 16.26 -36.47
CA ALA A 37 7.82 15.67 -36.05
C ALA A 37 8.62 16.60 -35.12
N GLY A 38 8.62 17.92 -35.38
CA GLY A 38 9.26 18.91 -34.51
C GLY A 38 8.56 19.05 -33.15
N ALA A 39 7.22 19.03 -33.12
CA ALA A 39 6.46 19.03 -31.88
C ALA A 39 6.71 17.75 -31.06
N ALA A 40 6.75 16.59 -31.73
CA ALA A 40 7.09 15.31 -31.13
C ALA A 40 8.50 15.30 -30.53
N ALA A 41 9.49 15.83 -31.26
CA ALA A 41 10.86 15.98 -30.76
C ALA A 41 10.90 16.79 -29.46
N GLN A 42 10.23 17.95 -29.43
CA GLN A 42 10.19 18.78 -28.23
C GLN A 42 9.57 18.03 -27.04
N LEU A 43 8.46 17.32 -27.24
CA LEU A 43 7.80 16.54 -26.18
C LEU A 43 8.68 15.37 -25.71
N GLY A 44 9.27 14.60 -26.63
CA GLY A 44 10.20 13.51 -26.32
C GLY A 44 11.46 14.00 -25.60
N GLY A 45 11.91 15.21 -25.92
CA GLY A 45 13.04 15.89 -25.28
C GLY A 45 12.76 16.35 -23.84
N ILE A 46 11.52 16.65 -23.49
CA ILE A 46 11.15 17.04 -22.12
C ILE A 46 10.82 15.80 -21.27
N VAL A 47 10.03 14.89 -21.82
CA VAL A 47 9.40 13.78 -21.08
C VAL A 47 10.23 12.49 -21.09
N ARG A 48 11.16 12.31 -22.04
CA ARG A 48 12.00 11.11 -22.18
C ARG A 48 11.25 9.78 -22.41
N MET A 49 9.96 9.83 -22.73
CA MET A 49 9.17 8.66 -23.16
C MET A 49 9.20 8.53 -24.69
N THR A 50 9.75 7.43 -25.21
CA THR A 50 9.94 7.24 -26.67
C THR A 50 8.91 6.30 -27.28
N ILE A 51 8.71 5.10 -26.72
CA ILE A 51 7.83 4.08 -27.30
C ILE A 51 6.36 4.50 -27.18
N SER A 52 5.90 4.86 -25.97
CA SER A 52 4.52 5.25 -25.71
C SER A 52 4.12 6.51 -26.50
N LEU A 53 5.01 7.51 -26.56
CA LEU A 53 4.75 8.75 -27.29
C LEU A 53 4.65 8.51 -28.81
N THR A 54 5.53 7.66 -29.37
CA THR A 54 5.44 7.26 -30.78
C THR A 54 4.10 6.59 -31.07
N ALA A 55 3.66 5.66 -30.20
CA ALA A 55 2.40 4.95 -30.37
C ALA A 55 1.19 5.89 -30.35
N ILE A 56 1.15 6.85 -29.42
CA ILE A 56 0.07 7.85 -29.32
C ILE A 56 0.01 8.71 -30.60
N ILE A 57 1.15 9.19 -31.11
CA ILE A 57 1.19 10.04 -32.30
C ILE A 57 0.81 9.23 -33.56
N MET A 58 1.25 7.98 -33.65
CA MET A 58 0.86 7.06 -34.71
C MET A 58 -0.65 6.79 -34.69
N GLU A 59 -1.22 6.55 -33.51
CA GLU A 59 -2.65 6.33 -33.35
C GLU A 59 -3.47 7.57 -33.71
N ALA A 60 -3.03 8.76 -33.28
CA ALA A 60 -3.68 10.04 -33.60
C ALA A 60 -3.65 10.36 -35.09
N THR A 61 -2.55 10.00 -35.78
CA THR A 61 -2.39 10.23 -37.23
C THR A 61 -3.11 9.17 -38.06
N LYS A 62 -3.40 7.99 -37.47
CA LYS A 62 -3.96 6.81 -38.17
C LYS A 62 -3.12 6.36 -39.38
N ASP A 63 -1.82 6.64 -39.36
CA ASP A 63 -0.85 6.23 -40.38
C ASP A 63 0.37 5.57 -39.72
N ILE A 64 0.49 4.26 -39.90
CA ILE A 64 1.57 3.45 -39.33
C ILE A 64 2.92 3.69 -40.02
N THR A 65 2.91 4.16 -41.26
CA THR A 65 4.14 4.39 -42.05
C THR A 65 4.96 5.53 -41.45
N PHE A 66 4.27 6.48 -40.80
CA PHE A 66 4.88 7.58 -40.07
C PHE A 66 5.50 7.19 -38.72
N GLY A 67 5.29 5.96 -38.24
CA GLY A 67 5.83 5.49 -36.96
C GLY A 67 7.36 5.40 -36.95
N LEU A 68 7.97 4.79 -37.98
CA LEU A 68 9.42 4.63 -38.10
C LEU A 68 10.20 5.95 -38.06
N PRO A 69 9.88 6.97 -38.89
CA PRO A 69 10.61 8.24 -38.85
C PRO A 69 10.42 9.00 -37.52
N ILE A 70 9.22 8.95 -36.91
CA ILE A 70 8.95 9.61 -35.61
C ILE A 70 9.72 8.92 -34.48
N MET A 71 9.79 7.58 -34.50
CA MET A 71 10.57 6.82 -33.52
C MET A 71 12.06 7.20 -33.57
N LEU A 72 12.62 7.38 -34.78
CA LEU A 72 14.02 7.79 -34.96
C LEU A 72 14.26 9.19 -34.38
N VAL A 73 13.37 10.15 -34.66
CA VAL A 73 13.45 11.51 -34.11
C VAL A 73 13.38 11.50 -32.59
N LEU A 74 12.48 10.71 -32.01
CA LEU A 74 12.33 10.58 -30.56
C LEU A 74 13.54 9.90 -29.91
N MET A 75 14.14 8.88 -30.54
CA MET A 75 15.36 8.25 -30.06
C MET A 75 16.55 9.21 -30.07
N LEU A 76 16.76 9.94 -31.17
CA LEU A 76 17.82 10.94 -31.25
C LEU A 76 17.64 12.04 -30.20
N THR A 77 16.41 12.53 -30.03
CA THR A 77 16.12 13.58 -29.06
C THR A 77 16.29 13.09 -27.61
N LYS A 78 15.86 11.86 -27.31
CA LYS A 78 16.12 11.23 -26.02
C LYS A 78 17.63 11.13 -25.77
N TRP A 79 18.40 10.62 -26.74
CA TRP A 79 19.83 10.41 -26.57
C TRP A 79 20.58 11.72 -26.33
N VAL A 80 20.32 12.74 -27.16
CA VAL A 80 20.91 14.08 -26.98
C VAL A 80 20.54 14.64 -25.62
N GLY A 81 19.27 14.53 -25.23
CA GLY A 81 18.87 15.11 -23.97
C GLY A 81 19.37 14.35 -22.75
N ASP A 82 19.50 13.02 -22.79
CA ASP A 82 20.07 12.21 -21.70
C ASP A 82 21.55 12.60 -21.41
N ILE A 83 22.24 13.24 -22.36
CA ILE A 83 23.60 13.79 -22.16
C ILE A 83 23.56 15.09 -21.34
N PHE A 84 22.53 15.92 -21.51
CA PHE A 84 22.45 17.23 -20.87
C PHE A 84 21.68 17.22 -19.55
N ASN A 85 20.55 16.53 -19.49
CA ASN A 85 19.65 16.57 -18.35
C ASN A 85 18.74 15.35 -18.25
N GLU A 86 18.36 15.02 -17.02
CA GLU A 86 17.32 14.03 -16.73
C GLU A 86 15.92 14.48 -17.19
N GLY A 87 15.01 13.52 -17.30
CA GLY A 87 13.63 13.79 -17.73
C GLY A 87 12.89 14.67 -16.73
N LEU A 88 11.90 15.42 -17.22
CA LEU A 88 11.09 16.30 -16.36
C LEU A 88 10.46 15.55 -15.18
N TYR A 89 10.02 14.31 -15.40
CA TYR A 89 9.41 13.49 -14.36
C TYR A 89 10.41 13.05 -13.30
N ASP A 90 11.62 12.68 -13.71
CA ASP A 90 12.68 12.25 -12.79
C ASP A 90 13.10 13.43 -11.88
N MET A 91 13.27 14.63 -12.44
CA MET A 91 13.55 15.84 -11.66
C MET A 91 12.46 16.14 -10.63
N HIS A 92 11.19 15.96 -11.01
CA HIS A 92 10.09 16.27 -10.10
C HIS A 92 10.00 15.27 -8.95
N ILE A 93 10.32 13.99 -9.21
CA ILE A 93 10.40 12.95 -8.20
C ILE A 93 11.52 13.26 -7.20
N ASP A 94 12.68 13.68 -7.71
CA ASP A 94 13.83 14.07 -6.87
C ASP A 94 13.49 15.27 -5.97
N LEU A 95 12.82 16.29 -6.53
CA LEU A 95 12.33 17.44 -5.78
C LEU A 95 11.26 17.12 -4.72
N GLN A 96 10.47 16.07 -4.92
CA GLN A 96 9.48 15.61 -3.95
C GLN A 96 10.09 14.70 -2.87
N GLU A 97 11.38 14.36 -2.98
CA GLU A 97 12.11 13.46 -2.07
C GLU A 97 11.40 12.10 -1.87
N VAL A 98 10.67 11.64 -2.89
CA VAL A 98 9.96 10.36 -2.83
C VAL A 98 10.96 9.24 -3.13
N PRO A 99 11.12 8.24 -2.25
CA PRO A 99 12.07 7.15 -2.47
C PRO A 99 11.57 6.18 -3.55
N ILE A 100 11.79 6.54 -4.82
CA ILE A 100 11.49 5.69 -5.97
C ILE A 100 12.75 4.94 -6.38
N LEU A 101 12.63 3.63 -6.53
CA LEU A 101 13.73 2.79 -6.97
C LEU A 101 13.80 2.80 -8.50
N GLY A 102 14.96 3.14 -9.05
CA GLY A 102 15.20 3.06 -10.49
C GLY A 102 15.15 1.61 -11.01
N TRP A 103 14.91 1.46 -12.32
CA TRP A 103 14.81 0.14 -12.96
C TRP A 103 16.11 -0.68 -12.86
N HIS A 104 17.26 -0.01 -12.91
CA HIS A 104 18.57 -0.65 -12.73
C HIS A 104 19.26 -0.09 -11.49
N PRO A 105 19.99 -0.93 -10.73
CA PRO A 105 20.82 -0.43 -9.64
C PRO A 105 21.92 0.50 -10.19
N PRO A 106 22.36 1.49 -9.40
CA PRO A 106 23.46 2.38 -9.80
C PRO A 106 24.70 1.59 -10.20
N LYS A 107 25.42 2.02 -11.25
CA LYS A 107 26.61 1.30 -11.75
C LYS A 107 27.70 1.09 -10.69
N MET A 108 27.77 1.96 -9.68
CA MET A 108 28.72 1.89 -8.57
C MET A 108 28.26 1.00 -7.40
N SER A 109 27.00 0.53 -7.37
CA SER A 109 26.49 -0.27 -6.25
C SER A 109 26.85 -1.75 -6.31
N ARG A 110 27.52 -2.22 -7.37
CA ARG A 110 27.88 -3.64 -7.55
C ARG A 110 28.81 -4.19 -6.46
N ASN A 111 29.64 -3.35 -5.86
CA ASN A 111 30.59 -3.74 -4.81
C ASN A 111 30.10 -3.40 -3.39
N ILE A 112 28.87 -2.90 -3.25
CA ILE A 112 28.32 -2.54 -1.93
C ILE A 112 27.68 -3.78 -1.31
N LEU A 113 28.17 -4.18 -0.14
CA LEU A 113 27.61 -5.29 0.62
C LEU A 113 26.30 -4.88 1.27
N ALA A 114 25.34 -5.80 1.34
CA ALA A 114 24.07 -5.58 2.02
C ALA A 114 24.25 -5.20 3.50
N SER A 115 25.33 -5.65 4.13
CA SER A 115 25.68 -5.29 5.51
C SER A 115 25.93 -3.80 5.75
N ILE A 116 26.32 -3.06 4.70
CA ILE A 116 26.56 -1.62 4.77
C ILE A 116 25.25 -0.83 4.63
N VAL A 117 24.30 -1.37 3.85
CA VAL A 117 23.03 -0.70 3.53
C VAL A 117 21.93 -1.06 4.53
N MET A 118 21.99 -2.27 5.11
CA MET A 118 20.98 -2.74 6.06
C MET A 118 21.05 -1.99 7.39
N ARG A 119 19.88 -1.80 7.99
CA ARG A 119 19.74 -1.25 9.34
C ARG A 119 19.99 -2.35 10.38
N SER A 120 20.90 -2.13 11.32
CA SER A 120 21.34 -3.13 12.31
C SER A 120 20.47 -3.21 13.57
N ASP A 121 19.77 -2.13 13.95
CA ASP A 121 18.84 -2.07 15.07
C ASP A 121 17.46 -2.59 14.66
N VAL A 122 17.34 -3.92 14.57
CA VAL A 122 16.10 -4.57 14.13
C VAL A 122 15.20 -4.87 15.33
N VAL A 123 13.94 -4.43 15.26
CA VAL A 123 12.91 -4.78 16.24
C VAL A 123 12.29 -6.12 15.85
N ALA A 124 12.82 -7.20 16.43
CA ALA A 124 12.33 -8.56 16.21
C ALA A 124 11.26 -8.97 17.23
N MET A 125 10.46 -9.97 16.85
CA MET A 125 9.48 -10.61 17.73
C MET A 125 9.78 -12.11 17.84
N GLU A 126 9.56 -12.69 19.00
CA GLU A 126 9.64 -14.14 19.14
C GLU A 126 8.40 -14.84 18.58
N ARG A 127 8.55 -16.12 18.22
CA ARG A 127 7.41 -16.98 17.83
C ARG A 127 6.30 -17.04 18.89
N ARG A 128 6.62 -16.85 20.17
CA ARG A 128 5.65 -16.80 21.28
C ARG A 128 5.84 -15.54 22.11
N GLU A 129 5.27 -14.44 21.64
CA GLU A 129 5.36 -13.16 22.32
C GLU A 129 4.24 -12.87 23.32
N ARG A 130 4.55 -12.02 24.31
CA ARG A 130 3.57 -11.44 25.21
C ARG A 130 2.78 -10.36 24.48
N VAL A 131 1.46 -10.39 24.63
CA VAL A 131 0.55 -9.40 24.01
C VAL A 131 0.89 -7.96 24.46
N ALA A 132 1.34 -7.78 25.70
CA ALA A 132 1.80 -6.49 26.21
C ALA A 132 2.99 -5.95 25.39
N ARG A 133 4.06 -6.74 25.24
CA ARG A 133 5.24 -6.36 24.44
C ARG A 133 4.87 -6.06 22.99
N VAL A 134 3.99 -6.86 22.40
CA VAL A 134 3.47 -6.59 21.04
C VAL A 134 2.80 -5.22 20.95
N LEU A 135 1.94 -4.88 21.91
CA LEU A 135 1.24 -3.60 21.93
C LEU A 135 2.24 -2.44 22.14
N ASP A 136 3.24 -2.62 22.99
CA ASP A 136 4.28 -1.63 23.23
C ASP A 136 5.14 -1.40 21.99
N VAL A 137 5.53 -2.45 21.28
CA VAL A 137 6.26 -2.37 19.99
C VAL A 137 5.41 -1.67 18.93
N LEU A 138 4.12 -2.00 18.84
CA LEU A 138 3.21 -1.35 17.90
C LEU A 138 3.02 0.14 18.22
N ARG A 139 3.06 0.55 19.49
CA ARG A 139 2.91 1.96 19.90
C ARG A 139 4.21 2.76 19.75
N SER A 140 5.34 2.13 20.06
CA SER A 140 6.66 2.78 20.05
C SER A 140 7.27 2.88 18.66
N THR A 141 6.93 1.96 17.74
CA THR A 141 7.54 1.91 16.41
C THR A 141 6.54 2.13 15.28
N SER A 142 7.03 2.74 14.18
CA SER A 142 6.28 2.99 12.94
C SER A 142 6.60 1.96 11.84
N HIS A 143 7.24 0.84 12.20
CA HIS A 143 7.56 -0.22 11.25
C HIS A 143 6.31 -1.01 10.84
N HIS A 144 6.26 -1.37 9.56
CA HIS A 144 5.13 -2.10 8.96
C HIS A 144 5.31 -3.62 8.95
N GLY A 145 6.54 -4.10 9.21
CA GLY A 145 6.87 -5.51 9.25
C GLY A 145 7.91 -5.79 10.33
N PHE A 146 7.77 -6.92 11.00
CA PHE A 146 8.62 -7.37 12.08
C PHE A 146 9.14 -8.78 11.76
N PRO A 147 10.45 -9.02 11.81
CA PRO A 147 10.98 -10.37 11.68
C PRO A 147 10.62 -11.22 12.90
N VAL A 148 10.24 -12.46 12.65
CA VAL A 148 9.92 -13.46 13.68
C VAL A 148 11.13 -14.38 13.85
N VAL A 149 11.65 -14.44 15.07
CA VAL A 149 12.85 -15.19 15.43
C VAL A 149 12.56 -16.23 16.52
N ASP A 150 13.49 -17.16 16.72
CA ASP A 150 13.33 -18.22 17.72
C ASP A 150 13.43 -17.71 19.16
N ARG A 151 14.45 -16.90 19.46
CA ARG A 151 14.74 -16.33 20.78
C ARG A 151 15.43 -14.99 20.64
N ILE A 152 15.20 -14.10 21.59
CA ILE A 152 15.89 -12.82 21.70
C ILE A 152 16.63 -12.84 23.04
N GLU A 153 17.94 -13.07 22.98
CA GLU A 153 18.80 -13.12 24.16
C GLU A 153 19.59 -11.80 24.28
N GLU A 154 19.63 -11.23 25.49
CA GLU A 154 20.45 -10.05 25.76
C GLU A 154 21.94 -10.39 25.56
N SER A 155 22.68 -9.48 24.93
CA SER A 155 24.02 -9.78 24.47
C SER A 155 24.95 -10.15 25.62
N THR A 156 25.47 -11.39 25.59
CA THR A 156 26.34 -11.92 26.65
C THR A 156 27.82 -11.53 26.46
N SER A 157 28.19 -10.98 25.30
CA SER A 157 29.61 -10.71 24.98
C SER A 157 29.79 -9.58 23.97
N GLN A 158 30.33 -8.44 24.43
CA GLN A 158 30.92 -7.30 23.70
C GLN A 158 30.14 -6.63 22.53
N SER A 159 29.03 -7.20 22.04
CA SER A 159 28.17 -6.58 21.04
C SER A 159 27.03 -5.80 21.71
N SER A 160 26.75 -4.59 21.22
CA SER A 160 25.62 -3.76 21.68
C SER A 160 24.26 -4.23 21.16
N LEU A 161 24.23 -5.27 20.31
CA LEU A 161 23.03 -5.80 19.67
C LEU A 161 22.67 -7.17 20.27
N PRO A 162 21.38 -7.45 20.52
CA PRO A 162 20.92 -8.73 21.05
C PRO A 162 21.12 -9.85 20.04
N ASP A 163 21.27 -11.09 20.53
CA ASP A 163 21.31 -12.26 19.67
C ASP A 163 19.89 -12.68 19.31
N TYR A 164 19.63 -12.76 18.00
CA TYR A 164 18.32 -13.04 17.43
C TYR A 164 18.16 -14.51 17.03
N GLY A 165 19.21 -15.34 17.12
CA GLY A 165 19.16 -16.74 16.69
C GLY A 165 18.70 -16.92 15.24
N HIS A 166 17.77 -17.85 14.99
CA HIS A 166 17.29 -18.16 13.63
C HIS A 166 16.02 -17.39 13.25
N LEU A 167 16.04 -16.78 12.06
CA LEU A 167 14.87 -16.21 11.42
C LEU A 167 13.88 -17.31 11.02
N LYS A 168 12.63 -17.19 11.45
CA LYS A 168 11.51 -18.08 11.06
C LYS A 168 10.59 -17.48 10.02
N GLY A 169 10.52 -16.16 9.94
CA GLY A 169 9.68 -15.47 8.97
C GLY A 169 9.53 -13.99 9.27
N VAL A 170 8.51 -13.38 8.69
CA VAL A 170 8.14 -11.98 8.91
C VAL A 170 6.64 -11.89 9.17
N ILE A 171 6.24 -10.97 10.04
CA ILE A 171 4.83 -10.66 10.31
C ILE A 171 4.56 -9.18 10.09
N LEU A 172 3.46 -8.87 9.40
CA LEU A 172 3.09 -7.49 9.13
C LEU A 172 2.32 -6.88 10.32
N ARG A 173 2.46 -5.57 10.47
CA ARG A 173 1.71 -4.77 11.45
C ARG A 173 0.20 -4.95 11.30
N SER A 174 -0.31 -4.92 10.07
CA SER A 174 -1.73 -5.10 9.76
C SER A 174 -2.24 -6.49 10.19
N GLN A 175 -1.43 -7.53 10.01
CA GLN A 175 -1.75 -8.88 10.46
C GLN A 175 -1.81 -8.95 11.99
N LEU A 176 -0.86 -8.32 12.66
CA LEU A 176 -0.79 -8.31 14.12
C LEU A 176 -1.98 -7.58 14.75
N ILE A 177 -2.37 -6.42 14.20
CA ILE A 177 -3.57 -5.69 14.60
C ILE A 177 -4.82 -6.57 14.40
N THR A 178 -4.95 -7.20 13.23
CA THR A 178 -6.08 -8.12 12.95
C THR A 178 -6.14 -9.28 13.95
N LEU A 179 -4.99 -9.85 14.33
CA LEU A 179 -4.91 -10.93 15.32
C LEU A 179 -5.30 -10.45 16.72
N LEU A 180 -4.87 -9.25 17.11
CA LEU A 180 -5.25 -8.64 18.39
C LEU A 180 -6.76 -8.39 18.47
N GLU A 181 -7.36 -7.80 17.43
CA GLU A 181 -8.81 -7.57 17.36
C GLU A 181 -9.62 -8.88 17.42
N LYS A 182 -9.15 -9.92 16.73
CA LYS A 182 -9.80 -11.24 16.77
C LYS A 182 -9.70 -11.87 18.17
N ARG A 183 -8.55 -11.76 18.84
CA ARG A 183 -8.34 -12.30 20.19
C ARG A 183 -9.20 -11.57 21.23
N VAL A 184 -9.33 -10.24 21.12
CA VAL A 184 -10.22 -9.44 21.97
C VAL A 184 -11.68 -9.85 21.77
N ARG A 185 -12.14 -9.95 20.52
CA ARG A 185 -13.50 -10.43 20.23
C ARG A 185 -13.73 -11.84 20.79
N PHE A 186 -12.79 -12.75 20.61
CA PHE A 186 -12.89 -14.12 21.12
C PHE A 186 -13.03 -14.17 22.65
N ASN A 187 -12.20 -13.42 23.39
CA ASN A 187 -12.29 -13.35 24.86
C ASN A 187 -13.62 -12.75 25.32
N ILE A 188 -14.09 -11.67 24.69
CA ILE A 188 -15.38 -11.05 25.02
C ILE A 188 -16.53 -12.04 24.76
N THR A 189 -16.53 -12.74 23.61
CA THR A 189 -17.54 -13.75 23.29
C THR A 189 -17.54 -14.90 24.30
N ILE A 190 -16.37 -15.36 24.74
CA ILE A 190 -16.25 -16.40 25.78
C ILE A 190 -16.83 -15.91 27.10
N ILE A 191 -16.44 -14.72 27.57
CA ILE A 191 -16.92 -14.16 28.84
C ILE A 191 -18.44 -13.99 28.81
N ILE A 192 -18.99 -13.45 27.72
CA ILE A 192 -20.44 -13.29 27.57
C ILE A 192 -21.15 -14.65 27.57
N LYS A 193 -20.61 -15.66 26.88
CA LYS A 193 -21.17 -17.02 26.90
C LYS A 193 -21.14 -17.65 28.29
N LEU A 194 -20.03 -17.52 29.02
CA LEU A 194 -19.90 -18.00 30.40
C LEU A 194 -20.88 -17.27 31.33
N TYR A 195 -21.04 -15.96 31.17
CA TYR A 195 -21.95 -15.16 31.99
C TYR A 195 -23.43 -15.49 31.72
N ILE A 196 -23.81 -15.66 30.45
CA ILE A 196 -25.16 -16.10 30.07
C ILE A 196 -25.43 -17.52 30.56
N PHE A 197 -24.46 -18.43 30.45
CA PHE A 197 -24.59 -19.79 30.95
C PHE A 197 -24.79 -19.80 32.47
N TYR A 198 -23.98 -19.02 33.21
CA TYR A 198 -24.11 -18.86 34.65
C TYR A 198 -25.47 -18.28 35.06
N ILE A 199 -25.96 -17.23 34.37
CA ILE A 199 -27.29 -16.67 34.64
C ILE A 199 -28.40 -17.69 34.33
N PHE A 200 -28.29 -18.44 33.23
CA PHE A 200 -29.28 -19.45 32.86
C PHE A 200 -29.36 -20.58 33.90
N GLU A 201 -28.20 -21.06 34.37
CA GLU A 201 -28.11 -22.11 35.38
C GLU A 201 -28.67 -21.65 36.74
N ILE A 202 -28.43 -20.39 37.13
CA ILE A 202 -29.05 -19.78 38.31
C ILE A 202 -30.57 -19.64 38.14
N GLN A 203 -31.05 -19.19 36.98
CA GLN A 203 -32.48 -19.00 36.74
C GLN A 203 -33.24 -20.33 36.80
N VAL A 204 -32.67 -21.39 36.22
CA VAL A 204 -33.23 -22.75 36.30
C VAL A 204 -33.31 -23.21 37.76
N PHE A 205 -32.24 -23.00 38.53
CA PHE A 205 -32.22 -23.37 39.95
C PHE A 205 -33.26 -22.60 40.78
N TYR A 206 -33.44 -21.30 40.55
CA TYR A 206 -34.48 -20.51 41.21
C TYR A 206 -35.89 -20.96 40.82
N SER A 207 -36.13 -21.29 39.54
CA SER A 207 -37.43 -21.83 39.13
C SER A 207 -37.75 -23.20 39.73
N GLU A 208 -36.73 -24.04 39.97
CA GLU A 208 -36.89 -25.32 40.67
C GLU A 208 -37.24 -25.09 42.16
N LEU A 209 -36.63 -24.08 42.81
CA LEU A 209 -36.92 -23.73 44.20
C LEU A 209 -38.32 -23.13 44.38
N ASP A 210 -38.74 -22.22 43.49
CA ASP A 210 -40.12 -21.69 43.48
C ASP A 210 -41.14 -22.81 43.21
N GLY A 211 -40.79 -23.81 42.38
CA GLY A 211 -41.61 -25.01 42.17
C GLY A 211 -41.77 -25.85 43.43
N ILE A 212 -40.70 -26.00 44.23
CA ILE A 212 -40.73 -26.74 45.50
C ILE A 212 -41.50 -25.96 46.58
N GLU A 213 -41.42 -24.63 46.58
CA GLU A 213 -42.18 -23.78 47.51
C GLU A 213 -43.67 -23.70 47.11
N GLY A 214 -43.98 -23.70 45.81
CA GLY A 214 -45.33 -23.88 45.27
C GLY A 214 -45.95 -25.24 45.64
N MET A 215 -45.16 -26.31 45.72
CA MET A 215 -45.62 -27.63 46.20
C MET A 215 -45.90 -27.67 47.71
N LYS A 216 -45.33 -26.78 48.53
CA LYS A 216 -45.70 -26.65 49.95
C LYS A 216 -47.00 -25.89 50.17
N ASN A 217 -47.37 -25.00 49.24
CA ASN A 217 -48.61 -24.22 49.30
C ASN A 217 -49.79 -24.87 48.54
N MET A 218 -49.54 -26.00 47.87
CA MET A 218 -50.60 -26.85 47.32
C MET A 218 -51.18 -27.65 48.48
N GLY A 219 -52.28 -27.11 49.03
CA GLY A 219 -52.89 -27.52 50.28
C GLY A 219 -52.89 -29.04 50.49
N SER A 220 -52.50 -29.44 51.70
CA SER A 220 -52.97 -30.69 52.26
C SER A 220 -54.50 -30.64 52.20
N VAL A 221 -55.10 -31.30 51.21
CA VAL A 221 -56.50 -31.69 51.29
C VAL A 221 -56.57 -32.68 52.44
N THR A 222 -56.80 -32.14 53.63
CA THR A 222 -57.01 -32.91 54.85
C THR A 222 -58.36 -33.60 54.70
N LEU A 223 -58.43 -34.88 55.10
CA LEU A 223 -59.68 -35.67 55.13
C LEU A 223 -60.85 -35.00 55.87
N ALA A 224 -60.61 -33.90 56.58
CA ALA A 224 -61.62 -33.03 57.19
C ALA A 224 -62.48 -32.27 56.16
N ASP A 225 -61.99 -31.98 54.94
CA ASP A 225 -62.78 -31.29 53.90
C ASP A 225 -63.85 -32.18 53.26
N PHE A 226 -63.87 -33.48 53.60
CA PHE A 226 -64.85 -34.46 53.11
C PHE A 226 -65.96 -34.78 54.12
N TYR A 227 -65.99 -34.16 55.31
CA TYR A 227 -66.87 -34.58 56.41
C TYR A 227 -67.70 -33.47 57.10
N ASP A 228 -67.82 -32.28 56.51
CA ASP A 228 -68.85 -31.28 56.86
C ASP A 228 -69.81 -31.14 55.65
N GLU A 229 -71.14 -31.18 55.74
CA GLU A 229 -72.08 -31.29 56.86
C GLU A 229 -73.42 -31.74 56.23
N ASP A 230 -74.12 -32.70 56.85
CA ASP A 230 -75.54 -32.95 56.61
C ASP A 230 -76.36 -31.82 57.26
N ALA A 231 -77.10 -31.05 56.47
CA ALA A 231 -78.29 -30.30 56.88
C ALA A 231 -79.23 -30.02 55.68
#